data_AF-A0A8I1PAJ2-F1
#
_entry.id   AF-A0A8I1PAJ2-F1
#
_cell.length_a   1.000
_cell.length_b   1.000
_cell.length_c   1.000
_cell.angle_alpha   90.00
_cell.angle_beta   90.00
_cell.angle_gamma   90.00
#
_symmetry.space_group_name_H-M   'P 1'
#
loop_
_entity.id
_entity.type
_entity.pdbx_description
1 polymer ?
#
loop_
_entity_poly.entity_id
_entity_poly.type
_entity_poly.pdbx_seq_one_letter_code
_entity_poly.pdbx_strand_id
1 'polypeptide(L)'
;MVVFDSSAVIALLQREPGAAFVASRLPEAIISAVNVQEIAKKLIEAGTAETDIRTTIAGLQLDIRPHDIGDAYQAASLATATRQFGRGLGDRSCMALAIKLGVPAITTDRAWARIEVPGLEVILAR
;
A
#
# COMPACT_ATOMS: atom_id res chain seq x y z
N MET A 1 -5.58 6.43 -11.73
CA MET A 1 -4.56 6.50 -10.66
C MET A 1 -5.13 5.85 -9.42
N VAL A 2 -4.31 5.08 -8.71
CA VAL A 2 -4.67 4.36 -7.48
C VAL A 2 -3.46 4.29 -6.55
N VAL A 3 -3.68 4.21 -5.24
CA VAL A 3 -2.60 3.97 -4.26
C VAL A 3 -2.58 2.50 -3.87
N PHE A 4 -1.44 1.84 -3.97
CA PHE A 4 -1.26 0.47 -3.52
C PHE A 4 -0.85 0.41 -2.05
N ASP A 5 -1.54 -0.45 -1.32
CA ASP A 5 -1.07 -0.99 -0.07
C ASP A 5 0.04 -2.05 -0.30
N SER A 6 0.87 -2.27 0.72
CA SER A 6 1.93 -3.29 0.74
C SER A 6 1.39 -4.66 0.36
N SER A 7 0.21 -5.03 0.90
CA SER A 7 -0.42 -6.34 0.67
C SER A 7 -0.78 -6.58 -0.80
N ALA A 8 -1.17 -5.54 -1.54
CA ALA A 8 -1.48 -5.64 -2.97
C ALA A 8 -0.22 -5.97 -3.79
N VAL A 9 0.89 -5.28 -3.53
CA VAL A 9 2.17 -5.55 -4.22
C VAL A 9 2.71 -6.94 -3.85
N ILE A 10 2.62 -7.33 -2.58
CA ILE A 10 3.04 -8.66 -2.14
C ILE A 10 2.21 -9.74 -2.84
N ALA A 11 0.89 -9.58 -2.93
CA ALA A 11 0.03 -10.52 -3.61
C ALA A 11 0.40 -10.68 -5.09
N LEU A 12 0.72 -9.56 -5.77
CA LEU A 12 1.23 -9.57 -7.13
C LEU A 12 2.54 -10.37 -7.25
N LEU A 13 3.54 -10.05 -6.41
CA LEU A 13 4.86 -10.69 -6.45
C LEU A 13 4.80 -12.20 -6.15
N GLN A 14 3.91 -12.59 -5.25
CA GLN A 14 3.74 -13.98 -4.81
C GLN A 14 2.69 -14.75 -5.62
N ARG A 15 2.04 -14.12 -6.61
CA ARG A 15 0.96 -14.70 -7.42
C ARG A 15 -0.20 -15.23 -6.57
N GLU A 16 -0.54 -14.48 -5.51
CA GLU A 16 -1.68 -14.75 -4.64
C GLU A 16 -3.02 -14.34 -5.30
N PRO A 17 -4.18 -14.74 -4.74
CA PRO A 17 -5.47 -14.19 -5.14
C PRO A 17 -5.46 -12.65 -5.16
N GLY A 18 -6.09 -12.05 -6.18
CA GLY A 18 -6.02 -10.61 -6.43
C GLY A 18 -4.84 -10.15 -7.31
N ALA A 19 -3.82 -10.98 -7.54
CA ALA A 19 -2.63 -10.59 -8.33
C ALA A 19 -2.97 -10.08 -9.73
N ALA A 20 -3.89 -10.74 -10.45
CA ALA A 20 -4.30 -10.33 -11.79
C ALA A 20 -4.97 -8.94 -11.79
N PHE A 21 -5.80 -8.65 -10.78
CA PHE A 21 -6.42 -7.35 -10.62
C PHE A 21 -5.38 -6.27 -10.32
N VAL A 22 -4.45 -6.53 -9.38
CA VAL A 22 -3.36 -5.59 -9.06
C VAL A 22 -2.48 -5.33 -10.28
N ALA A 23 -2.13 -6.38 -11.05
CA ALA A 23 -1.35 -6.24 -12.29
C ALA A 23 -2.03 -5.32 -13.31
N SER A 24 -3.36 -5.42 -13.45
CA SER A 24 -4.12 -4.57 -14.38
C SER A 24 -4.09 -3.08 -14.02
N ARG A 25 -3.76 -2.75 -12.76
CA ARG A 25 -3.71 -1.38 -12.21
C ARG A 25 -2.28 -0.84 -12.08
N LEU A 26 -1.26 -1.67 -12.29
CA LEU A 26 0.15 -1.29 -12.19
C LEU A 26 0.52 0.00 -12.95
N PRO A 27 0.05 0.21 -14.21
CA PRO A 27 0.43 1.39 -14.99
C PRO A 27 0.00 2.74 -14.39
N GLU A 28 -0.94 2.72 -13.44
CA GLU A 28 -1.47 3.91 -12.78
C GLU A 28 -1.23 3.90 -11.26
N ALA A 29 -0.34 3.00 -10.80
CA ALA A 29 -0.13 2.72 -9.39
C ALA A 29 0.88 3.67 -8.75
N ILE A 30 0.44 4.24 -7.64
CA ILE A 30 1.22 5.09 -6.74
C ILE A 30 1.44 4.31 -5.44
N ILE A 31 2.56 4.48 -4.78
CA ILE A 31 2.83 3.81 -3.49
C ILE A 31 3.62 4.73 -2.56
N SER A 32 3.36 4.67 -1.25
CA SER A 32 4.21 5.36 -0.27
C SER A 32 5.52 4.61 -0.08
N ALA A 33 6.62 5.34 0.11
CA ALA A 33 7.90 4.77 0.52
C ALA A 33 7.80 3.93 1.81
N VAL A 34 6.84 4.22 2.70
CA VAL A 34 6.58 3.41 3.92
C VAL A 34 6.07 2.01 3.54
N ASN A 35 5.18 1.91 2.56
CA ASN A 35 4.69 0.62 2.07
C ASN A 35 5.79 -0.14 1.33
N VAL A 36 6.67 0.56 0.60
CA VAL A 36 7.87 -0.05 0.00
C VAL A 36 8.79 -0.64 1.07
N GLN A 37 8.97 0.05 2.20
CA GLN A 37 9.73 -0.49 3.34
C GLN A 37 9.12 -1.78 3.88
N GLU A 38 7.80 -1.87 4.03
CA GLU A 38 7.13 -3.10 4.49
C GLU A 38 7.31 -4.26 3.51
N ILE A 39 7.19 -4.00 2.21
CA ILE A 39 7.43 -5.00 1.16
C ILE A 39 8.88 -5.51 1.25
N ALA A 40 9.85 -4.58 1.26
CA ALA A 40 11.27 -4.93 1.33
C ALA A 40 11.59 -5.72 2.61
N LYS A 41 11.10 -5.27 3.77
CA LYS A 41 11.24 -5.97 5.04
C LYS A 41 10.71 -7.41 4.94
N LYS A 42 9.48 -7.60 4.43
CA LYS A 42 8.88 -8.93 4.31
C LYS A 42 9.69 -9.87 3.40
N LEU A 43 10.24 -9.34 2.30
CA LEU A 43 11.08 -10.13 1.40
C LEU A 43 12.45 -10.47 2.00
N ILE A 44 13.05 -9.56 2.77
CA ILE A 44 14.28 -9.81 3.54
C ILE A 44 14.03 -10.91 4.58
N GLU A 45 12.94 -10.82 5.34
CA GLU A 45 12.55 -11.83 6.33
C GLU A 45 12.29 -13.21 5.68
N ALA A 46 11.89 -13.23 4.40
CA ALA A 46 11.74 -14.44 3.60
C ALA A 46 13.06 -14.95 2.97
N GLY A 47 14.19 -14.27 3.21
CA GLY A 47 15.52 -14.67 2.74
C GLY A 47 15.91 -14.14 1.35
N THR A 48 15.17 -13.18 0.79
CA THR A 48 15.54 -12.55 -0.49
C THR A 48 16.64 -11.52 -0.28
N ALA A 49 17.67 -11.51 -1.15
CA ALA A 49 18.76 -10.55 -1.08
C ALA A 49 18.28 -9.11 -1.40
N GLU A 50 18.85 -8.11 -0.71
CA GLU A 50 18.46 -6.71 -0.90
C GLU A 50 18.62 -6.23 -2.35
N THR A 51 19.66 -6.70 -3.05
CA THR A 51 19.90 -6.38 -4.47
C THR A 51 18.77 -6.87 -5.38
N ASP A 52 18.25 -8.06 -5.11
CA ASP A 52 17.17 -8.66 -5.89
C ASP A 52 15.84 -7.97 -5.59
N ILE A 53 15.64 -7.57 -4.32
CA ILE A 53 14.48 -6.77 -3.90
C ILE A 53 14.48 -5.41 -4.61
N ARG A 54 15.60 -4.71 -4.63
CA ARG A 54 15.74 -3.42 -5.33
C ARG A 54 15.46 -3.56 -6.82
N THR A 55 16.01 -4.60 -7.45
CA THR A 55 15.77 -4.90 -8.88
C THR A 55 14.29 -5.19 -9.14
N THR A 56 13.66 -5.99 -8.28
CA THR A 56 12.24 -6.33 -8.37
C THR A 56 11.36 -5.09 -8.25
N ILE A 57 11.56 -4.26 -7.22
CA ILE A 57 10.78 -3.04 -7.02
C ILE A 57 10.97 -2.06 -8.18
N ALA A 58 12.21 -1.90 -8.68
CA ALA A 58 12.47 -1.05 -9.84
C ALA A 58 11.74 -1.55 -11.10
N GLY A 59 11.67 -2.88 -11.29
CA GLY A 59 10.96 -3.50 -12.41
C GLY A 59 9.43 -3.30 -12.38
N LEU A 60 8.85 -3.01 -11.22
CA LEU A 60 7.41 -2.71 -11.11
C LEU A 60 7.05 -1.30 -11.61
N GLN A 61 8.03 -0.41 -11.80
CA GLN A 61 7.84 0.95 -12.31
C GLN A 61 6.74 1.76 -11.58
N LEU A 62 6.61 1.55 -10.26
CA LEU A 62 5.64 2.27 -9.43
C LEU A 62 6.03 3.75 -9.27
N ASP A 63 5.04 4.64 -9.20
CA ASP A 63 5.24 6.02 -8.73
C ASP A 63 5.39 6.01 -7.20
N ILE A 64 6.64 5.93 -6.72
CA ILE A 64 6.97 5.90 -5.30
C ILE A 64 6.99 7.33 -4.74
N ARG A 65 6.08 7.63 -3.82
CA ARG A 65 5.99 8.93 -3.14
C ARG A 65 6.73 8.93 -1.81
N PRO A 66 7.48 10.00 -1.49
CA PRO A 66 8.10 10.17 -0.18
C PRO A 66 7.01 10.27 0.90
N HIS A 67 7.41 10.03 2.15
CA HIS A 67 6.55 10.21 3.32
C HIS A 67 7.15 11.29 4.21
N ASP A 68 6.67 12.52 4.03
CA ASP A 68 7.17 13.68 4.77
C ASP A 68 6.44 13.88 6.11
N ILE A 69 6.79 14.95 6.82
CA ILE A 69 6.19 15.25 8.13
C ILE A 69 4.67 15.55 8.02
N GLY A 70 4.22 16.14 6.92
CA GLY A 70 2.81 16.39 6.67
C GLY A 70 2.04 15.10 6.42
N ASP A 71 2.64 14.16 5.70
CA ASP A 71 2.09 12.82 5.50
C ASP A 71 2.02 12.04 6.82
N ALA A 72 3.03 12.18 7.67
CA ALA A 72 3.08 11.54 8.98
C ALA A 72 1.92 11.99 9.89
N TYR A 73 1.64 13.30 9.96
CA TYR A 73 0.51 13.81 10.75
C TYR A 73 -0.84 13.41 10.16
N GLN A 74 -0.99 13.41 8.83
CA GLN A 74 -2.22 12.95 8.18
C GLN A 74 -2.47 11.47 8.47
N ALA A 75 -1.45 10.61 8.32
CA ALA A 75 -1.55 9.18 8.67
C ALA A 75 -1.87 8.98 10.15
N ALA A 76 -1.25 9.74 11.05
CA ALA A 76 -1.53 9.67 12.48
C ALA A 76 -2.98 10.07 12.82
N SER A 77 -3.57 11.05 12.12
CA SER A 77 -4.95 11.47 12.35
C SER A 77 -5.99 10.35 12.12
N LEU A 78 -5.65 9.35 11.30
CA LEU A 78 -6.50 8.19 11.00
C LEU A 78 -6.55 7.17 12.14
N ALA A 79 -5.71 7.30 13.18
CA ALA A 79 -5.52 6.26 14.19
C ALA A 79 -6.79 5.85 14.94
N THR A 80 -7.69 6.78 15.24
CA THR A 80 -8.94 6.48 15.95
C THR A 80 -9.92 5.71 15.05
N ALA A 81 -10.09 6.16 13.80
CA ALA A 81 -11.01 5.55 12.84
C ALA A 81 -10.54 4.16 12.38
N THR A 82 -9.22 3.97 12.29
CA THR A 82 -8.57 2.70 11.90
C THR A 82 -8.14 1.86 13.11
N ARG A 83 -8.64 2.18 14.31
CA ARG A 83 -8.23 1.49 15.54
C ARG A 83 -8.57 0.01 15.51
N GLN A 84 -9.64 -0.39 14.82
CA GLN A 84 -10.03 -1.78 14.71
C GLN A 84 -9.38 -2.51 13.54
N PHE A 85 -9.31 -1.84 12.37
CA PHE A 85 -8.84 -2.38 11.09
C PHE A 85 -7.88 -1.36 10.45
N GLY A 86 -6.78 -1.80 9.81
CA GLY A 86 -5.79 -0.89 9.22
C GLY A 86 -4.89 -0.18 10.24
N ARG A 87 -4.34 -0.95 11.19
CA ARG A 87 -3.65 -0.38 12.37
C ARG A 87 -2.19 -0.05 12.13
N GLY A 88 -1.58 -0.58 11.07
CA GLY A 88 -0.17 -0.42 10.76
C GLY A 88 0.19 1.01 10.39
N LEU A 89 1.47 1.35 10.52
CA LEU A 89 1.99 2.61 9.98
C LEU A 89 1.87 2.61 8.46
N GLY A 90 2.19 1.51 7.78
CA GLY A 90 2.01 1.38 6.33
C GLY A 90 0.55 1.50 5.89
N ASP A 91 -0.38 0.89 6.62
CA ASP A 91 -1.82 1.00 6.34
C ASP A 91 -2.25 2.46 6.31
N ARG A 92 -1.95 3.21 7.38
CA ARG A 92 -2.36 4.62 7.50
C ARG A 92 -1.60 5.53 6.55
N SER A 93 -0.33 5.24 6.24
CA SER A 93 0.42 5.98 5.23
C SER A 93 -0.17 5.80 3.83
N CYS A 94 -0.59 4.58 3.48
CA CYS A 94 -1.31 4.30 2.24
C CYS A 94 -2.65 5.04 2.19
N MET A 95 -3.48 4.92 3.24
CA MET A 95 -4.78 5.61 3.30
C MET A 95 -4.64 7.14 3.25
N ALA A 96 -3.69 7.71 4.00
CA ALA A 96 -3.45 9.15 3.99
C ALA A 96 -3.00 9.64 2.61
N LEU A 97 -2.13 8.88 1.92
CA LEU A 97 -1.73 9.22 0.56
C LEU A 97 -2.91 9.15 -0.42
N ALA A 98 -3.77 8.15 -0.29
CA ALA A 98 -4.98 8.01 -1.11
C ALA A 98 -5.93 9.20 -0.92
N ILE A 99 -6.20 9.58 0.34
CA ILE A 99 -7.02 10.75 0.70
C ILE A 99 -6.39 12.04 0.15
N LYS A 100 -5.08 12.24 0.36
CA LYS A 100 -4.34 13.43 -0.10
C LYS A 100 -4.43 13.62 -1.62
N LEU A 101 -4.42 12.52 -2.38
CA LEU A 101 -4.47 12.53 -3.84
C LEU A 101 -5.91 12.44 -4.39
N GLY A 102 -6.91 12.16 -3.55
CA GLY A 102 -8.30 11.97 -3.97
C GLY A 102 -8.48 10.76 -4.89
N VAL A 103 -7.75 9.67 -4.66
CA VAL A 103 -7.81 8.44 -5.47
C VAL A 103 -8.02 7.20 -4.58
N PRO A 104 -8.49 6.07 -5.14
CA PRO A 104 -8.74 4.87 -4.35
C PRO A 104 -7.46 4.21 -3.82
N ALA A 105 -7.55 3.59 -2.64
CA ALA A 105 -6.55 2.68 -2.10
C ALA A 105 -6.89 1.22 -2.46
N ILE A 106 -5.94 0.49 -3.05
CA ILE A 106 -6.07 -0.94 -3.36
C ILE A 106 -5.30 -1.76 -2.33
N THR A 107 -5.98 -2.74 -1.74
CA THR A 107 -5.42 -3.67 -0.75
C THR A 107 -5.97 -5.09 -0.95
N THR A 108 -5.26 -6.09 -0.45
CA THR A 108 -5.79 -7.46 -0.30
C THR A 108 -6.26 -7.75 1.13
N ASP A 109 -6.09 -6.80 2.07
CA ASP A 109 -6.60 -6.92 3.43
C ASP A 109 -8.12 -6.70 3.48
N ARG A 110 -8.85 -7.80 3.66
CA ARG A 110 -10.32 -7.80 3.77
C ARG A 110 -10.84 -7.00 4.95
N ALA A 111 -10.03 -6.78 5.99
CA ALA A 111 -10.42 -5.98 7.14
C ALA A 111 -10.72 -4.53 6.75
N TRP A 112 -10.07 -4.01 5.70
CA TRP A 112 -10.24 -2.63 5.26
C TRP A 112 -11.63 -2.34 4.69
N ALA A 113 -12.39 -3.35 4.26
CA ALA A 113 -13.79 -3.16 3.82
C ALA A 113 -14.73 -2.66 4.93
N ARG A 114 -14.27 -2.62 6.19
CA ARG A 114 -15.02 -2.10 7.33
C ARG A 114 -14.56 -0.72 7.80
N ILE A 115 -13.62 -0.10 7.08
CA ILE A 115 -13.08 1.22 7.44
C ILE A 115 -13.98 2.29 6.84
N GLU A 116 -14.48 3.17 7.69
CA GLU A 116 -15.27 4.33 7.30
C GLU A 116 -14.48 5.59 7.66
N VAL A 117 -13.83 6.18 6.66
CA VAL A 117 -13.05 7.42 6.78
C VAL A 117 -13.49 8.37 5.66
N PRO A 118 -13.87 9.62 5.97
CA PRO A 118 -14.22 10.59 4.94
C PRO A 118 -13.08 10.79 3.93
N GLY A 119 -13.40 10.75 2.64
CA GLY A 119 -12.43 10.92 1.55
C GLY A 119 -11.58 9.68 1.23
N LEU A 120 -11.76 8.57 1.95
CA LEU A 120 -11.09 7.30 1.65
C LEU A 120 -12.02 6.39 0.84
N GLU A 121 -11.61 6.05 -0.38
CA GLU A 121 -12.19 4.95 -1.15
C GLU A 121 -11.27 3.73 -1.08
N VAL A 122 -11.81 2.57 -0.70
CA VAL A 122 -11.06 1.30 -0.61
C VAL A 122 -11.57 0.32 -1.67
N ILE A 123 -10.64 -0.23 -2.45
CA ILE A 123 -10.89 -1.29 -3.43
C ILE A 123 -10.16 -2.55 -2.97
N LEU A 124 -10.91 -3.63 -2.75
CA LEU A 124 -10.34 -4.94 -2.44
C LEU A 124 -9.94 -5.67 -3.72
N ALA A 125 -8.65 -5.97 -3.86
CA ALA A 125 -8.16 -6.89 -4.88
C ALA A 125 -8.50 -8.34 -4.46
N ARG A 126 -9.20 -9.08 -5.31
CA ARG A 126 -9.66 -10.46 -5.07
C ARG A 126 -9.30 -11.38 -6.23
#